data_AF-A0A9W6JXA4-F1
#
_entry.id   AF-A0A9W6JXA4-F1
#
_cell.length_a   1.000
_cell.length_b   1.000
_cell.length_c   1.000
_cell.angle_alpha   90.00
_cell.angle_beta   90.00
_cell.angle_gamma   90.00
#
_symmetry.space_group_name_H-M   'P 1'
#
loop_
_entity.id
_entity.type
_entity.pdbx_description
1 polymer ?
#
loop_
_entity_poly.entity_id
_entity_poly.type
_entity_poly.pdbx_seq_one_letter_code
_entity_poly.pdbx_strand_id
1 'polypeptide(L)' 'MKRLKHALAARIVPIANTLRFAVGRDRLGHWIALELQGRGGGFFRSREAALHYAVTECGGRRSAVRLVRRPLLLSL' A
#
# COMPACT_ATOMS: atom_id res chain seq x y z
N MET A 1 -5.92 25.04 -18.23
CA MET A 1 -4.97 24.04 -17.63
C MET A 1 -5.68 22.84 -16.96
N LYS A 2 -6.76 22.27 -17.53
CA LYS A 2 -7.56 21.18 -16.88
C LYS A 2 -7.33 19.75 -17.44
N ARG A 3 -6.70 19.59 -18.61
CA ARG A 3 -6.56 18.27 -19.28
C ARG A 3 -5.39 17.41 -18.79
N LEU A 4 -4.29 18.01 -18.33
CA LEU A 4 -3.09 17.26 -17.91
C LEU A 4 -3.33 16.41 -16.65
N LYS A 5 -4.14 16.93 -15.70
CA LYS A 5 -4.43 16.28 -14.41
C LYS A 5 -5.20 14.97 -14.59
N HIS A 6 -6.16 14.95 -15.52
CA HIS A 6 -6.99 13.77 -15.80
C HIS A 6 -6.21 12.65 -16.49
N ALA A 7 -5.29 12.99 -17.41
CA ALA A 7 -4.48 11.99 -18.11
C ALA A 7 -3.48 11.29 -17.19
N LEU A 8 -2.83 12.03 -16.29
CA LEU A 8 -1.94 11.44 -15.27
C LEU A 8 -2.71 10.58 -14.28
N ALA A 9 -3.86 11.05 -13.79
CA ALA A 9 -4.72 10.27 -12.92
C ALA A 9 -5.17 8.95 -13.59
N ALA A 10 -5.59 9.00 -14.85
CA ALA A 10 -5.99 7.82 -15.62
C ALA A 10 -4.85 6.82 -15.89
N ARG A 11 -3.58 7.24 -15.80
CA ARG A 11 -2.40 6.36 -15.97
C ARG A 11 -1.84 5.84 -14.66
N ILE A 12 -2.00 6.60 -13.57
CA ILE A 12 -1.66 6.19 -12.20
C ILE A 12 -2.67 5.16 -11.69
N VAL A 13 -3.97 5.33 -12.01
CA VAL A 13 -5.04 4.40 -11.62
C VAL A 13 -4.77 2.96 -12.07
N PRO A 14 -4.37 2.64 -13.32
CA PRO A 14 -4.05 1.27 -13.70
C PRO A 14 -2.83 0.71 -12.97
N ILE A 15 -1.81 1.52 -12.68
CA ILE A 15 -0.65 1.08 -11.88
C ILE A 15 -1.09 0.76 -10.45
N ALA A 16 -1.83 1.67 -9.82
CA ALA A 16 -2.46 1.47 -8.51
C ALA A 16 -3.32 0.20 -8.47
N ASN A 17 -4.07 -0.07 -9.55
CA ASN A 17 -4.90 -1.28 -9.70
C ASN A 17 -4.10 -2.60 -9.73
N THR A 18 -2.79 -2.52 -10.01
CA THR A 18 -1.88 -3.67 -10.00
C THR A 18 -1.06 -3.79 -8.72
N LEU A 19 -1.05 -2.76 -7.87
CA LEU A 19 -0.35 -2.83 -6.59
C LEU A 19 -1.07 -3.82 -5.68
N ARG A 20 -0.30 -4.63 -4.95
CA ARG A 20 -0.82 -5.55 -3.94
C ARG A 20 -0.01 -5.38 -2.68
N PHE A 21 -0.69 -5.24 -1.56
CA PHE A 21 -0.03 -4.99 -0.28
C PHE A 21 -0.29 -6.12 0.72
N ALA A 22 0.74 -6.41 1.51
CA ALA A 22 0.61 -7.09 2.78
C ALA A 22 0.68 -6.05 3.90
N VAL A 23 -0.27 -6.09 4.84
CA VAL A 23 -0.26 -5.27 6.05
C VAL A 23 -0.13 -6.17 7.27
N GLY A 24 0.83 -5.86 8.13
CA GLY A 24 1.15 -6.71 9.27
C GLY A 24 2.07 -5.99 10.25
N ARG A 25 2.56 -6.71 11.26
CA ARG A 25 3.56 -6.18 12.18
C ARG A 25 4.95 -6.70 11.82
N ASP A 26 6.00 -5.95 12.15
CA ASP A 26 7.34 -6.50 12.22
C ASP A 26 7.56 -7.30 13.51
N ARG A 27 8.80 -7.77 13.73
CA ARG A 27 9.17 -8.49 14.97
C ARG A 27 9.18 -7.60 16.21
N LEU A 28 9.27 -6.29 16.05
CA LEU A 28 9.28 -5.30 17.14
C LEU A 28 7.85 -4.80 17.46
N GLY A 29 6.86 -5.18 16.66
CA GLY A 29 5.46 -4.80 16.83
C GLY A 29 5.03 -3.56 16.03
N HIS A 30 5.91 -2.96 15.23
CA HIS A 30 5.57 -1.83 14.37
C HIS A 30 4.68 -2.28 13.22
N TRP A 31 3.71 -1.44 12.84
CA TRP A 31 2.88 -1.75 11.68
C TRP A 31 3.64 -1.45 10.39
N ILE A 32 3.55 -2.38 9.44
CA ILE A 32 4.14 -2.28 8.10
C ILE A 32 3.03 -2.44 7.06
N ALA A 33 3.09 -1.61 6.03
CA ALA A 33 2.51 -1.93 4.73
C ALA A 33 3.66 -2.23 3.76
N LEU A 34 3.63 -3.40 3.12
CA LEU A 34 4.64 -3.87 2.19
C LEU A 34 3.98 -4.16 0.84
N GLU A 35 4.40 -3.46 -0.22
CA GLU A 35 3.98 -3.80 -1.59
C GLU A 35 4.75 -5.03 -2.07
N LEU A 36 4.04 -5.99 -2.66
CA LEU A 36 4.58 -7.32 -2.96
C LEU A 36 5.56 -7.37 -4.14
N GLN A 37 5.72 -6.30 -4.89
CA GLN A 37 6.66 -6.16 -6.00
C GLN A 37 7.75 -5.12 -5.71
N GLY A 38 7.88 -4.68 -4.44
CA GLY A 38 8.90 -3.73 -4.02
C GLY A 38 8.68 -2.29 -4.51
N ARG A 39 7.45 -1.94 -4.95
CA ARG A 39 7.15 -0.60 -5.49
C ARG A 39 6.79 0.43 -4.44
N GLY A 40 6.63 0.01 -3.18
CA GLY A 40 6.29 0.89 -2.08
C GLY A 40 6.10 0.16 -0.76
N GLY A 41 5.99 0.94 0.30
CA GLY A 41 5.79 0.45 1.65
C GLY A 41 6.24 1.45 2.70
N GLY A 42 6.09 1.08 3.97
CA GLY A 42 6.50 1.94 5.07
C GLY A 42 6.18 1.37 6.44
N PHE A 43 6.75 2.02 7.46
CA PHE A 43 6.40 1.84 8.86
C PHE A 43 5.29 2.81 9.26
N PHE A 44 4.38 2.34 10.10
CA PHE A 44 3.21 3.08 10.55
C PHE A 44 3.04 2.94 12.05
N ARG A 45 2.50 4.01 12.65
CA ARG A 45 2.20 4.07 14.08
C ARG A 45 1.01 3.20 14.48
N SER A 46 0.09 2.90 13.56
CA SER A 46 -1.10 2.09 13.82
C SER A 46 -1.49 1.21 12.63
N ARG A 47 -2.35 0.22 12.91
CA ARG A 47 -2.91 -0.68 11.90
C ARG A 47 -3.74 0.08 10.88
N GLU A 48 -4.55 1.01 11.38
CA GLU A 48 -5.49 1.80 10.60
C GLU A 48 -4.74 2.69 9.62
N ALA A 49 -3.61 3.29 10.04
CA ALA A 49 -2.75 4.07 9.17
C ALA A 49 -2.12 3.22 8.05
N ALA A 50 -1.60 2.03 8.40
CA ALA A 50 -1.03 1.11 7.41
C ALA A 50 -2.06 0.61 6.39
N LEU A 51 -3.27 0.26 6.86
CA LEU A 51 -4.38 -0.15 5.99
C LEU A 51 -4.85 1.00 5.10
N HIS A 52 -5.01 2.20 5.65
CA HIS A 52 -5.43 3.37 4.88
C HIS A 52 -4.45 3.68 3.76
N TYR A 53 -3.15 3.67 4.06
CA TYR A 53 -2.10 3.82 3.06
C TYR A 53 -2.21 2.76 1.96
N ALA A 54 -2.20 1.47 2.33
CA ALA A 54 -2.25 0.37 1.37
C ALA A 54 -3.49 0.41 0.46
N VAL A 55 -4.67 0.73 1.02
CA VAL A 55 -5.91 0.86 0.24
C VAL A 55 -5.84 2.05 -0.71
N THR A 56 -5.31 3.18 -0.26
CA THR A 56 -5.15 4.38 -1.09
C THR A 56 -4.22 4.11 -2.27
N GLU A 57 -3.06 3.49 -2.03
CA GLU A 57 -2.08 3.13 -3.06
C GLU A 57 -2.64 2.09 -4.06
N CYS A 58 -3.51 1.18 -3.60
CA CYS A 58 -4.23 0.24 -4.47
C CYS A 58 -5.43 0.85 -5.24
N GLY A 59 -5.58 2.18 -5.27
CA GLY A 59 -6.70 2.84 -5.95
C GLY A 59 -8.05 2.57 -5.28
N GLY A 60 -8.07 2.36 -3.96
CA GLY A 60 -9.27 2.08 -3.16
C GLY A 60 -9.64 0.59 -3.04
N ARG A 61 -8.87 -0.31 -3.65
CA ARG A 61 -9.20 -1.75 -3.67
C ARG A 61 -8.77 -2.47 -2.39
N ARG A 62 -9.71 -2.60 -1.46
CA ARG A 62 -9.51 -3.38 -0.22
C ARG A 62 -9.14 -4.86 -0.46
N SER A 63 -9.63 -5.47 -1.55
CA SER A 63 -9.29 -6.86 -1.90
C SER A 63 -7.84 -7.05 -2.34
N ALA A 64 -7.14 -5.96 -2.71
CA ALA A 64 -5.72 -5.99 -3.04
C ALA A 64 -4.80 -5.86 -1.80
N VAL A 65 -5.40 -5.69 -0.62
CA VAL A 65 -4.70 -5.58 0.66
C VAL A 65 -4.97 -6.84 1.49
N ARG A 66 -3.92 -7.54 1.89
CA ARG A 66 -4.02 -8.71 2.75
C ARG A 66 -3.43 -8.43 4.12
N LEU A 67 -4.23 -8.63 5.18
CA LEU A 67 -3.71 -8.63 6.53
C LEU A 67 -2.95 -9.94 6.79
N VAL A 68 -1.71 -9.85 7.29
CA VAL A 68 -0.90 -11.02 7.63
C VAL A 68 -0.61 -11.05 9.13
N ARG A 69 -0.58 -12.26 9.68
CA ARG A 69 -0.23 -12.51 11.10
C ARG A 69 1.26 -12.78 11.30
N ARG A 70 1.94 -13.27 10.26
CA ARG A 70 3.39 -13.48 10.30
C ARG A 70 4.13 -12.15 10.26
N PRO A 71 5.28 -12.03 10.97
CA PRO A 71 6.08 -10.82 10.92
C PRO A 71 6.46 -10.44 9.50
N LEU A 72 6.30 -9.16 9.16
CA LEU A 72 6.80 -8.57 7.93
C LEU A 72 8.19 -7.99 8.17
N LEU A 73 8.99 -8.00 7.11
CA LEU A 73 10.24 -7.27 7.04
C LEU A 73 10.11 -6.27 5.90
N LEU A 74 10.37 -5.00 6.20
CA LEU A 74 10.54 -3.99 5.16
C LEU A 74 12.04 -3.83 4.95
N SER A 75 12.54 -4.30 3.81
CA SER A 75 13.87 -3.95 3.34
C SER A 75 13.74 -2.63 2.57
N LEU A 76 14.26 -1.55 3.13
CA LEU A 76 14.39 -0.26 2.45
C LEU A 76 15.60 -0.28 1.51
#